data_AF-A0A2V6HE74-F1
#
_entry.id   AF-A0A2V6HE74-F1
#
_cell.length_a   1.000
_cell.length_b   1.000
_cell.length_c   1.000
_cell.angle_alpha   90.00
_cell.angle_beta   90.00
_cell.angle_gamma   90.00
#
_symmetry.space_group_name_H-M   'P 1'
#
loop_
_entity.id
_entity.type
_entity.pdbx_description
1 polymer ?
#
loop_
_entity_poly.entity_id
_entity_poly.type
_entity_poly.pdbx_seq_one_letter_code
_entity_poly.pdbx_strand_id
1 'polypeptide(L)'
;GPNMAGKSTYIRQVALIVLMAQIGSFVPAESAEVGLVDRIFTRVGASDDLARGQSTFMVEMNETANIVNNASERSLVILDEIGRGTSTFDGLSIAWSVAEFLYDKIKARSLFATHYHELTKLAEDRQGVSNLNVAVREWNEQIIFLRKIIPGGADKSYGIQVARLAGLPKEILDRAKEILAHLESSSRAESEPKRRGRKSSKAMPESQKPQLDLL
;
A
#
# COMPACT_ATOMS: atom_id res chain seq x y z
N GLY A 1 -6.36 3.60 -3.57
CA GLY A 1 -7.35 4.05 -4.58
C GLY A 1 -7.59 2.96 -5.63
N PRO A 2 -8.76 2.92 -6.30
CA PRO A 2 -9.17 1.81 -7.17
C PRO A 2 -8.24 1.53 -8.35
N ASN A 3 -8.29 0.31 -8.88
CA ASN A 3 -7.67 -0.04 -10.17
C ASN A 3 -8.27 0.81 -11.29
N MET A 4 -7.48 1.08 -12.34
CA MET A 4 -7.89 1.90 -13.50
C MET A 4 -8.12 3.41 -13.22
N ALA A 5 -7.92 3.86 -11.99
CA ALA A 5 -8.09 5.27 -11.62
C ALA A 5 -6.94 6.19 -12.05
N GLY A 6 -5.82 5.63 -12.53
CA GLY A 6 -4.66 6.41 -13.01
C GLY A 6 -3.48 6.50 -12.06
N LYS A 7 -3.40 5.65 -11.02
CA LYS A 7 -2.24 5.58 -10.10
C LYS A 7 -0.93 5.36 -10.87
N SER A 8 -0.86 4.31 -11.69
CA SER A 8 0.31 3.97 -12.50
C SER A 8 0.65 5.07 -13.51
N THR A 9 -0.36 5.70 -14.11
CA THR A 9 -0.18 6.85 -15.02
C THR A 9 0.48 8.02 -14.30
N TYR A 10 0.01 8.36 -13.10
CA TYR A 10 0.54 9.46 -12.29
C TYR A 10 2.01 9.24 -11.92
N ILE A 11 2.36 8.05 -11.40
CA ILE A 11 3.75 7.78 -11.00
C ILE A 11 4.70 7.73 -12.21
N ARG A 12 4.26 7.19 -13.36
CA ARG A 12 5.05 7.22 -14.60
C ARG A 12 5.24 8.64 -15.13
N GLN A 13 4.20 9.47 -15.04
CA GLN A 13 4.28 10.88 -15.44
C GLN A 13 5.35 11.62 -14.62
N VAL A 14 5.42 11.40 -13.30
CA VAL A 14 6.48 12.00 -12.46
C VAL A 14 7.87 11.55 -12.92
N ALA A 15 8.06 10.26 -13.17
CA ALA A 15 9.34 9.72 -13.67
C ALA A 15 9.79 10.40 -14.97
N LEU A 16 8.85 10.54 -15.92
CA LEU A 16 9.10 11.17 -17.22
C LEU A 16 9.43 12.66 -17.08
N ILE A 17 8.71 13.40 -16.23
CA ILE A 17 8.99 14.81 -15.96
C ILE A 17 10.41 14.98 -15.41
N VAL A 18 10.82 14.14 -14.47
CA VAL A 18 12.18 14.18 -13.89
C VAL A 18 13.24 13.90 -14.95
N LEU A 19 13.04 12.86 -15.77
CA LEU A 19 13.96 12.52 -16.86
C LEU A 19 14.06 13.66 -17.87
N MET A 20 12.92 14.20 -18.32
CA MET A 20 12.85 15.30 -19.29
C MET A 20 13.55 16.56 -18.78
N ALA A 21 13.34 16.92 -17.50
CA ALA A 21 14.04 18.04 -16.88
C ALA A 21 15.57 17.85 -16.89
N GLN A 22 16.05 16.66 -16.55
CA GLN A 22 17.50 16.38 -16.45
C GLN A 22 18.22 16.21 -17.78
N ILE A 23 17.50 15.90 -18.87
CA ILE A 23 18.07 15.95 -20.23
C ILE A 23 18.05 17.36 -20.84
N GLY A 24 17.53 18.37 -20.12
CA GLY A 24 17.43 19.74 -20.58
C GLY A 24 16.22 20.04 -21.48
N SER A 25 15.21 19.18 -21.49
CA SER A 25 13.95 19.41 -22.21
C SER A 25 12.98 20.27 -21.39
N PHE A 26 12.08 20.97 -22.08
CA PHE A 26 10.83 21.42 -21.45
C PHE A 26 10.05 20.22 -20.93
N VAL A 27 9.24 20.45 -19.90
CA VAL A 27 8.42 19.42 -19.25
C VAL A 27 6.93 19.72 -19.41
N PRO A 28 6.06 18.70 -19.47
CA PRO A 28 4.61 18.88 -19.62
C PRO A 28 3.95 19.28 -18.29
N ALA A 29 4.18 20.52 -17.86
CA ALA A 29 3.58 21.12 -16.66
C ALA A 29 3.39 22.63 -16.85
N GLU A 30 2.43 23.23 -16.15
CA GLU A 30 2.29 24.70 -16.08
C GLU A 30 3.49 25.35 -15.40
N SER A 31 4.02 24.71 -14.36
CA SER A 31 5.27 25.06 -13.68
C SER A 31 5.89 23.80 -13.06
N ALA A 32 7.22 23.70 -13.00
CA ALA A 32 7.91 22.59 -12.36
C ALA A 32 9.23 23.02 -11.73
N GLU A 33 9.43 22.67 -10.46
CA GLU A 33 10.71 22.70 -9.77
C GLU A 33 11.17 21.26 -9.54
N VAL A 34 12.28 20.87 -10.16
CA VAL A 34 12.75 19.49 -10.16
C VAL A 34 14.16 19.40 -9.58
N GLY A 35 14.27 18.86 -8.36
CA GLY A 35 15.57 18.60 -7.74
C GLY A 35 16.30 17.44 -8.40
N LEU A 36 17.61 17.57 -8.58
CA LEU A 36 18.47 16.57 -9.23
C LEU A 36 18.35 15.17 -8.62
N VAL A 37 18.12 14.18 -9.47
CA VAL A 37 18.05 12.75 -9.18
C VAL A 37 19.27 12.05 -9.78
N ASP A 38 19.90 11.17 -9.01
CA ASP A 38 21.05 10.37 -9.48
C ASP A 38 20.59 9.12 -10.27
N ARG A 39 19.50 8.48 -9.83
CA ARG A 39 18.91 7.30 -10.44
C ARG A 39 17.39 7.29 -10.29
N ILE A 40 16.69 6.89 -11.35
CA ILE A 40 15.26 6.59 -11.31
C ILE A 40 15.10 5.08 -11.25
N PHE A 41 14.55 4.59 -10.15
CA PHE A 41 14.21 3.19 -9.95
C PHE A 41 12.72 2.98 -10.15
N THR A 42 12.36 1.96 -10.93
CA THR A 42 10.95 1.65 -11.19
C THR A 42 10.72 0.16 -11.00
N ARG A 43 9.81 -0.18 -10.08
CA ARG A 43 9.06 -1.43 -10.15
C ARG A 43 7.67 -1.07 -10.63
N VAL A 44 7.42 -1.26 -11.92
CA VAL A 44 6.11 -1.03 -12.52
C VAL A 44 5.78 -2.30 -13.28
N GLY A 45 4.78 -3.04 -12.79
CA GLY A 45 4.39 -4.39 -13.21
C GLY A 45 5.04 -4.96 -14.48
N ALA A 46 5.77 -6.07 -14.32
CA ALA A 46 6.25 -6.85 -15.44
C ALA A 46 5.06 -7.50 -16.16
N SER A 47 5.02 -7.37 -17.49
CA SER A 47 4.30 -8.35 -18.31
C SER A 47 5.07 -9.66 -18.20
N ASP A 48 4.37 -10.79 -18.09
CA ASP A 48 4.96 -12.10 -17.79
C ASP A 48 6.25 -12.40 -18.56
N ASP A 49 7.30 -12.83 -17.84
CA ASP A 49 8.47 -13.48 -18.44
C ASP A 49 8.42 -14.98 -18.12
N LEU A 50 7.40 -15.65 -18.67
CA LEU A 50 7.22 -17.10 -18.62
C LEU A 50 8.41 -17.86 -19.23
N ALA A 51 9.26 -17.19 -20.02
CA ALA A 51 10.38 -17.81 -20.72
C ALA A 51 11.56 -18.18 -19.79
N ARG A 52 11.66 -17.59 -18.59
CA ARG A 52 12.80 -17.80 -17.67
C ARG A 52 12.56 -18.78 -16.53
N GLY A 53 11.37 -19.37 -16.41
CA GLY A 53 11.05 -20.35 -15.36
C GLY A 53 11.12 -19.79 -13.92
N GLN A 54 11.14 -18.46 -13.75
CA GLN A 54 11.07 -17.81 -12.44
C GLN A 54 9.61 -17.45 -12.13
N SER A 55 9.20 -17.57 -10.86
CA SER A 55 7.89 -17.09 -10.45
C SER A 55 7.82 -15.57 -10.60
N THR A 56 6.66 -15.04 -10.99
CA THR A 56 6.42 -13.59 -11.10
C THR A 56 6.77 -12.86 -9.80
N PHE A 57 6.53 -13.51 -8.67
CA PHE A 57 6.91 -13.01 -7.35
C PHE A 57 8.43 -12.96 -7.15
N MET A 58 9.20 -13.97 -7.58
CA MET A 58 10.66 -13.94 -7.46
C MET A 58 11.27 -12.83 -8.33
N VAL A 59 10.75 -12.61 -9.54
CA VAL A 59 11.17 -11.49 -10.39
C VAL A 59 10.91 -10.16 -9.70
N GLU A 60 9.73 -9.99 -9.11
CA GLU A 60 9.36 -8.81 -8.33
C GLU A 60 10.29 -8.59 -7.11
N MET A 61 10.65 -9.65 -6.41
CA MET A 61 11.58 -9.58 -5.27
C MET A 61 13.00 -9.24 -5.70
N ASN A 62 13.47 -9.78 -6.83
CA ASN A 62 14.78 -9.43 -7.38
C ASN A 62 14.84 -7.97 -7.85
N GLU A 63 13.79 -7.47 -8.49
CA GLU A 63 13.69 -6.06 -8.86
C GLU A 63 13.68 -5.17 -7.61
N THR A 64 12.89 -5.54 -6.59
CA THR A 64 12.86 -4.82 -5.31
C THR A 64 14.22 -4.82 -4.62
N ALA A 65 14.90 -5.96 -4.59
CA ALA A 65 16.25 -6.10 -4.04
C ALA A 65 17.24 -5.21 -4.77
N ASN A 66 17.18 -5.16 -6.10
CA ASN A 66 18.02 -4.26 -6.90
C ASN A 66 17.79 -2.79 -6.55
N ILE A 67 16.53 -2.38 -6.33
CA ILE A 67 16.19 -1.02 -5.93
C ILE A 67 16.80 -0.70 -4.55
N VAL A 68 16.48 -1.48 -3.52
CA VAL A 68 16.88 -1.15 -2.14
C VAL A 68 18.39 -1.27 -1.92
N ASN A 69 19.10 -2.10 -2.69
CA ASN A 69 20.55 -2.24 -2.57
C ASN A 69 21.34 -1.15 -3.31
N ASN A 70 20.72 -0.44 -4.27
CA ASN A 70 21.43 0.52 -5.13
C ASN A 70 20.85 1.95 -5.09
N ALA A 71 19.71 2.16 -4.44
CA ALA A 71 19.16 3.49 -4.25
C ALA A 71 19.98 4.30 -3.24
N SER A 72 20.10 5.60 -3.51
CA SER A 72 20.67 6.59 -2.61
C SER A 72 19.59 7.56 -2.12
N GLU A 73 19.93 8.43 -1.17
CA GLU A 73 19.04 9.52 -0.73
C GLU A 73 18.62 10.46 -1.88
N ARG A 74 19.41 10.52 -2.97
CA ARG A 74 19.12 11.37 -4.13
C ARG A 74 18.27 10.65 -5.18
N SER A 75 18.01 9.36 -5.02
CA SER A 75 17.25 8.57 -5.99
C SER A 75 15.76 8.90 -5.95
N LEU A 76 15.11 8.71 -7.10
CA LEU A 76 13.65 8.64 -7.22
C LEU A 76 13.25 7.18 -7.33
N VAL A 77 12.45 6.70 -6.39
CA VAL A 77 11.97 5.31 -6.36
C VAL A 77 10.48 5.28 -6.64
N ILE A 78 10.07 4.44 -7.58
CA ILE A 78 8.66 4.25 -7.95
C ILE A 78 8.34 2.77 -7.78
N LEU A 79 7.40 2.48 -6.88
CA LEU A 79 6.91 1.14 -6.62
C LEU A 79 5.41 1.10 -6.96
N ASP A 80 5.05 0.24 -7.91
CA ASP A 80 3.68 -0.06 -8.27
C ASP A 80 3.40 -1.52 -7.90
N GLU A 81 2.50 -1.72 -6.95
CA GLU A 81 1.86 -3.01 -6.73
C GLU A 81 2.75 -4.14 -6.18
N ILE A 82 3.79 -3.80 -5.39
CA ILE A 82 4.62 -4.80 -4.69
C ILE A 82 3.82 -5.62 -3.65
N GLY A 83 4.16 -6.89 -3.50
CA GLY A 83 3.60 -7.86 -2.56
C GLY A 83 2.43 -8.68 -3.12
N ARG A 84 1.97 -8.41 -4.35
CA ARG A 84 0.70 -8.99 -4.85
C ARG A 84 0.78 -10.42 -5.33
N GLY A 85 1.97 -10.92 -5.65
CA GLY A 85 2.19 -12.29 -6.13
C GLY A 85 2.26 -13.37 -5.03
N THR A 86 1.96 -13.04 -3.77
CA THR A 86 2.09 -13.94 -2.61
C THR A 86 0.88 -13.84 -1.67
N SER A 87 0.93 -14.52 -0.51
CA SER A 87 -0.10 -14.42 0.53
C SER A 87 -0.32 -12.95 0.94
N THR A 88 -1.56 -12.59 1.25
CA THR A 88 -1.91 -11.19 1.56
C THR A 88 -1.07 -10.62 2.72
N PHE A 89 -0.84 -11.42 3.76
CA PHE A 89 -0.07 -11.01 4.93
C PHE A 89 1.43 -10.93 4.66
N ASP A 90 2.00 -11.87 3.90
CA ASP A 90 3.41 -11.81 3.53
C ASP A 90 3.68 -10.62 2.60
N GLY A 91 2.81 -10.43 1.61
CA GLY A 91 2.90 -9.32 0.67
C GLY A 91 2.80 -7.96 1.36
N LEU A 92 1.84 -7.82 2.29
CA LEU A 92 1.70 -6.63 3.12
C LEU A 92 2.96 -6.38 3.95
N SER A 93 3.48 -7.42 4.62
CA SER A 93 4.63 -7.31 5.51
C SER A 93 5.90 -6.89 4.76
N ILE A 94 6.12 -7.45 3.57
CA ILE A 94 7.24 -7.08 2.69
C ILE A 94 7.07 -5.65 2.19
N ALA A 95 5.90 -5.30 1.65
CA ALA A 95 5.60 -3.96 1.14
C ALA A 95 5.81 -2.88 2.22
N TRP A 96 5.33 -3.16 3.44
CA TRP A 96 5.52 -2.30 4.60
C TRP A 96 7.01 -2.13 4.90
N SER A 97 7.74 -3.23 5.11
CA SER A 97 9.17 -3.20 5.46
C SER A 97 10.02 -2.48 4.41
N VAL A 98 9.68 -2.62 3.12
CA VAL A 98 10.35 -1.90 2.03
C VAL A 98 10.08 -0.40 2.11
N ALA A 99 8.84 0.01 2.37
CA ALA A 99 8.50 1.43 2.55
C ALA A 99 9.25 2.04 3.74
N GLU A 100 9.31 1.32 4.86
CA GLU A 100 10.10 1.73 6.04
C GLU A 100 11.58 1.86 5.71
N PHE A 101 12.16 0.88 5.02
CA PHE A 101 13.59 0.90 4.66
C PHE A 101 13.94 2.08 3.73
N LEU A 102 13.09 2.35 2.73
CA LEU A 102 13.24 3.48 1.83
C LEU A 102 13.19 4.82 2.57
N TYR A 103 12.31 4.94 3.57
CA TYR A 103 12.15 6.17 4.34
C TYR A 103 13.21 6.33 5.44
N ASP A 104 13.39 5.33 6.31
CA ASP A 104 14.22 5.41 7.52
C ASP A 104 15.72 5.26 7.22
N LYS A 105 16.09 4.41 6.25
CA LYS A 105 17.50 4.09 5.95
C LYS A 105 18.02 4.84 4.73
N ILE A 106 17.35 4.69 3.59
CA ILE A 106 17.83 5.27 2.33
C ILE A 106 17.49 6.77 2.24
N LYS A 107 16.32 7.17 2.76
CA LYS A 107 15.76 8.53 2.67
C LYS A 107 15.54 8.98 1.22
N ALA A 108 15.19 8.05 0.34
CA ALA A 108 14.92 8.34 -1.07
C ALA A 108 13.52 8.93 -1.28
N ARG A 109 13.40 9.84 -2.26
CA ARG A 109 12.08 10.31 -2.74
C ARG A 109 11.35 9.13 -3.36
N SER A 110 10.20 8.77 -2.80
CA SER A 110 9.52 7.52 -3.15
C SER A 110 8.04 7.75 -3.46
N LEU A 111 7.56 7.14 -4.56
CA LEU A 111 6.14 7.05 -4.89
C LEU A 111 5.70 5.59 -4.83
N PHE A 112 4.74 5.31 -3.96
CA PHE A 112 4.27 3.95 -3.70
C PHE A 112 2.78 3.82 -4.04
N ALA A 113 2.48 3.16 -5.15
CA ALA A 113 1.12 2.80 -5.53
C ALA A 113 0.78 1.41 -5.00
N THR A 114 -0.18 1.34 -4.06
CA THR A 114 -0.56 0.10 -3.38
C THR A 114 -2.08 -0.10 -3.28
N HIS A 115 -2.46 -1.34 -2.98
CA HIS A 115 -3.82 -1.75 -2.60
C HIS A 115 -3.94 -2.13 -1.13
N TYR A 116 -2.81 -2.23 -0.43
CA TYR A 116 -2.78 -2.41 1.00
C TYR A 116 -3.20 -1.10 1.67
N HIS A 117 -4.42 -1.06 2.17
CA HIS A 117 -4.93 0.11 2.89
C HIS A 117 -4.20 0.29 4.22
N GLU A 118 -3.72 -0.80 4.81
CA GLU A 118 -2.95 -0.82 6.04
C GLU A 118 -1.69 0.05 5.93
N LEU A 119 -1.03 0.09 4.76
CA LEU A 119 0.17 0.91 4.51
C LEU A 119 -0.10 2.41 4.70
N THR A 120 -1.35 2.86 4.63
CA THR A 120 -1.68 4.28 4.86
C THR A 120 -1.35 4.74 6.28
N LYS A 121 -1.33 3.81 7.25
CA LYS A 121 -0.95 4.08 8.64
C LYS A 121 0.51 4.50 8.79
N LEU A 122 1.38 4.22 7.80
CA LEU A 122 2.76 4.71 7.81
C LEU A 122 2.85 6.24 7.96
N ALA A 123 1.87 6.98 7.43
CA ALA A 123 1.80 8.43 7.52
C ALA A 123 1.47 8.94 8.94
N GLU A 124 0.96 8.08 9.83
CA GLU A 124 0.66 8.45 11.21
C GLU A 124 1.96 8.60 12.03
N ASP A 125 2.94 7.73 11.76
CA ASP A 125 4.20 7.67 12.53
C ASP A 125 5.39 8.36 11.82
N ARG A 126 5.29 8.62 10.51
CA ARG A 126 6.40 9.17 9.69
C ARG A 126 6.03 10.49 9.05
N GLN A 127 6.57 11.59 9.59
CA GLN A 127 6.25 12.96 9.15
C GLN A 127 6.51 13.25 7.67
N GLY A 128 7.48 12.59 7.02
CA GLY A 128 7.75 12.75 5.59
C GLY A 128 6.94 11.81 4.68
N VAL A 129 6.01 11.04 5.23
CA VAL A 129 5.11 10.17 4.46
C VAL A 129 3.74 10.87 4.33
N SER A 130 3.20 10.89 3.12
CA SER A 130 1.91 11.49 2.83
C SER A 130 1.04 10.56 2.01
N ASN A 131 -0.21 10.39 2.43
CA ASN A 131 -1.18 9.59 1.70
C ASN A 131 -1.84 10.41 0.60
N LEU A 132 -1.93 9.83 -0.59
CA LEU A 132 -2.62 10.37 -1.74
C LEU A 132 -3.57 9.32 -2.30
N ASN A 133 -4.73 9.76 -2.78
CA ASN A 133 -5.67 8.90 -3.49
C ASN A 133 -6.13 9.55 -4.80
N VAL A 134 -6.73 8.76 -5.68
CA VAL A 134 -7.42 9.29 -6.85
C VAL A 134 -8.85 9.61 -6.46
N ALA A 135 -9.30 10.84 -6.75
CA ALA A 135 -10.65 11.28 -6.51
C ALA A 135 -11.67 10.47 -7.33
N VAL A 136 -12.68 9.99 -6.62
CA VAL A 136 -13.78 9.18 -7.15
C VAL A 136 -15.09 9.91 -6.85
N ARG A 137 -15.98 10.01 -7.84
CA ARG A 137 -17.34 10.55 -7.66
C ARG A 137 -18.37 9.46 -7.90
N GLU A 138 -19.26 9.28 -6.95
CA GLU A 138 -20.44 8.41 -7.09
C GLU A 138 -21.61 9.23 -7.67
N TRP A 139 -22.30 8.69 -8.68
CA TRP A 139 -23.47 9.30 -9.32
C TRP A 139 -24.41 8.22 -9.82
N ASN A 140 -25.67 8.17 -9.35
CA ASN A 140 -26.67 7.18 -9.77
C ASN A 140 -26.17 5.72 -9.78
N GLU A 141 -25.53 5.28 -8.68
CA GLU A 141 -24.86 3.96 -8.54
C GLU A 141 -23.69 3.72 -9.51
N GLN A 142 -23.26 4.72 -10.27
CA GLN A 142 -22.08 4.68 -11.12
C GLN A 142 -20.91 5.38 -10.45
N ILE A 143 -19.71 4.98 -10.86
CA ILE A 143 -18.47 5.57 -10.40
C ILE A 143 -17.79 6.29 -11.55
N ILE A 144 -17.41 7.53 -11.32
CA ILE A 144 -16.64 8.35 -12.24
C ILE A 144 -15.25 8.58 -11.64
N PHE A 145 -14.22 8.08 -12.32
CA PHE A 145 -12.82 8.35 -11.97
C PHE A 145 -12.45 9.74 -12.46
N LEU A 146 -12.22 10.68 -11.53
CA LEU A 146 -11.91 12.07 -11.88
C LEU A 146 -10.46 12.27 -12.34
N ARG A 147 -9.62 11.21 -12.25
CA ARG A 147 -8.17 11.24 -12.57
C ARG A 147 -7.40 12.35 -11.85
N LYS A 148 -7.95 12.85 -10.74
CA LYS A 148 -7.38 13.90 -9.92
C LYS A 148 -6.78 13.27 -8.67
N ILE A 149 -5.51 13.55 -8.39
CA ILE A 149 -4.88 13.15 -7.14
C ILE A 149 -5.28 14.12 -6.03
N ILE A 150 -5.72 13.60 -4.90
CA ILE A 150 -6.08 14.37 -3.71
C ILE A 150 -5.41 13.79 -2.46
N PRO A 151 -5.16 14.61 -1.42
CA PRO A 151 -4.66 14.14 -0.13
C PRO A 151 -5.62 13.13 0.53
N GLY A 152 -5.05 12.17 1.25
CA GLY A 152 -5.76 11.19 2.08
C GLY A 152 -5.62 9.74 1.63
N GLY A 153 -5.97 8.81 2.52
CA GLY A 153 -6.14 7.39 2.21
C GLY A 153 -7.38 7.14 1.34
N ALA A 154 -7.57 5.91 0.87
CA ALA A 154 -8.80 5.54 0.18
C ALA A 154 -9.71 4.78 1.14
N ASP A 155 -10.91 5.30 1.41
CA ASP A 155 -11.78 4.75 2.46
C ASP A 155 -12.65 3.57 1.99
N LYS A 156 -12.67 3.29 0.68
CA LYS A 156 -13.52 2.25 0.07
C LYS A 156 -12.83 1.53 -1.08
N SER A 157 -13.13 0.24 -1.18
CA SER A 157 -12.81 -0.59 -2.35
C SER A 157 -14.01 -0.62 -3.29
N TYR A 158 -13.79 -0.29 -4.55
CA TYR A 158 -14.85 -0.13 -5.56
C TYR A 158 -14.96 -1.32 -6.53
N GLY A 159 -14.59 -2.52 -6.08
CA GLY A 159 -14.46 -3.70 -6.94
C GLY A 159 -15.77 -4.10 -7.64
N ILE A 160 -16.88 -4.12 -6.90
CA ILE A 160 -18.20 -4.49 -7.44
C ILE A 160 -18.69 -3.45 -8.45
N GLN A 161 -18.40 -2.17 -8.20
CA GLN A 161 -18.77 -1.08 -9.10
C GLN A 161 -17.93 -1.08 -10.37
N VAL A 162 -16.65 -1.44 -10.29
CA VAL A 162 -15.81 -1.67 -11.48
C VAL A 162 -16.34 -2.87 -12.29
N ALA A 163 -16.76 -3.95 -11.62
CA ALA A 163 -17.39 -5.09 -12.30
C ALA A 163 -18.69 -4.70 -13.03
N ARG A 164 -19.48 -3.78 -12.46
CA ARG A 164 -20.66 -3.21 -13.13
C ARG A 164 -20.26 -2.44 -14.40
N LEU A 165 -19.23 -1.61 -14.34
CA LEU A 165 -18.72 -0.89 -15.52
C LEU A 165 -18.21 -1.83 -16.61
N ALA A 166 -17.66 -2.99 -16.23
CA ALA A 166 -17.26 -4.04 -17.17
C ALA A 166 -18.46 -4.80 -17.79
N GLY A 167 -19.70 -4.50 -17.39
CA GLY A 167 -20.90 -5.11 -17.94
C GLY A 167 -21.27 -6.45 -17.33
N LEU A 168 -20.82 -6.77 -16.11
CA LEU A 168 -21.23 -8.00 -15.45
C LEU A 168 -22.75 -8.04 -15.20
N PRO A 169 -23.41 -9.20 -15.37
CA PRO A 169 -24.84 -9.37 -15.12
C PRO A 169 -25.26 -8.92 -13.72
N LYS A 170 -26.47 -8.36 -13.62
CA LYS A 170 -27.00 -7.82 -12.37
C LYS A 170 -27.08 -8.90 -11.28
N GLU A 171 -27.43 -10.13 -11.63
CA GLU A 171 -27.52 -11.24 -10.67
C GLU A 171 -26.16 -11.52 -9.99
N ILE A 172 -25.04 -11.42 -10.74
CA ILE A 172 -23.69 -11.61 -10.19
C ILE A 172 -23.33 -10.44 -9.26
N LEU A 173 -23.66 -9.21 -9.68
CA LEU A 173 -23.37 -8.01 -8.89
C LEU A 173 -24.14 -8.00 -7.57
N ASP A 174 -25.42 -8.37 -7.60
CA ASP A 174 -26.25 -8.43 -6.41
C ASP A 174 -25.76 -9.53 -5.46
N ARG A 175 -25.41 -10.71 -5.99
CA ARG A 175 -24.79 -11.77 -5.18
C ARG A 175 -23.45 -11.36 -4.58
N ALA A 176 -22.60 -10.65 -5.33
CA ALA A 176 -21.32 -10.16 -4.83
C ALA A 176 -21.51 -9.16 -3.68
N LYS A 177 -22.54 -8.31 -3.72
CA LYS A 177 -22.88 -7.38 -2.63
C LYS A 177 -23.28 -8.13 -1.36
N GLU A 178 -24.11 -9.16 -1.49
CA GLU A 178 -24.50 -10.00 -0.35
C GLU A 178 -23.28 -10.65 0.32
N ILE A 179 -22.41 -11.26 -0.49
CA ILE A 179 -21.20 -11.92 0.00
C ILE A 179 -20.28 -10.91 0.71
N LEU A 180 -20.07 -9.73 0.11
CA LEU A 180 -19.25 -8.68 0.72
C LEU A 180 -19.80 -8.23 2.07
N ALA A 181 -21.12 -8.00 2.17
CA ALA A 181 -21.77 -7.62 3.42
C ALA A 181 -21.57 -8.68 4.51
N HIS A 182 -21.63 -9.96 4.16
CA HIS A 182 -21.34 -11.04 5.11
C HIS A 182 -19.88 -11.02 5.57
N LEU A 183 -18.91 -10.88 4.67
CA LEU A 183 -17.47 -10.85 5.01
C LEU A 183 -17.10 -9.64 5.90
N GLU A 184 -17.69 -8.47 5.63
CA GLU A 184 -17.51 -7.27 6.46
C GLU A 184 -18.14 -7.42 7.85
N SER A 185 -19.25 -8.16 7.97
CA SER A 185 -19.89 -8.43 9.27
C SER A 185 -19.06 -9.40 10.14
N SER A 186 -18.49 -10.46 9.53
CA SER A 186 -17.68 -11.46 10.24
C SER A 186 -16.35 -10.87 10.74
N SER A 187 -15.70 -10.03 9.93
CA SER A 187 -14.44 -9.37 10.32
C SER A 187 -14.62 -8.35 11.47
N ARG A 188 -15.80 -7.72 11.58
CA ARG A 188 -16.15 -6.86 12.73
C ARG A 188 -16.42 -7.66 14.01
N ALA A 189 -16.99 -8.87 13.91
CA ALA A 189 -17.27 -9.72 15.06
C ALA A 189 -16.00 -10.31 15.69
N GLU A 190 -14.93 -10.50 14.92
CA GLU A 190 -13.63 -11.00 15.40
C GLU A 190 -12.74 -9.91 16.02
N SER A 191 -13.01 -8.62 15.75
CA SER A 191 -12.19 -7.49 16.20
C SER A 191 -12.67 -6.83 17.50
N GLU A 192 -13.81 -7.23 18.07
CA GLU A 192 -14.21 -6.81 19.41
C GLU A 192 -13.57 -7.72 20.49
N PRO A 193 -12.68 -7.21 21.37
CA PRO A 193 -12.25 -7.98 22.51
C PRO A 193 -13.45 -8.16 23.43
N LYS A 194 -13.92 -9.41 23.60
CA LYS A 194 -14.86 -9.80 24.65
C LYS A 194 -14.36 -9.23 25.98
N ARG A 195 -14.99 -8.14 26.45
CA ARG A 195 -14.79 -7.61 27.80
C ARG A 195 -15.12 -8.73 28.79
N ARG A 196 -14.11 -9.49 29.23
CA ARG A 196 -14.23 -10.38 30.37
C ARG A 196 -14.66 -9.52 31.56
N GLY A 197 -15.86 -9.78 32.06
CA GLY A 197 -16.41 -9.09 33.21
C GLY A 197 -15.41 -9.08 34.36
N ARG A 198 -15.14 -7.87 34.89
CA ARG A 198 -14.43 -7.66 36.15
C ARG A 198 -15.13 -8.47 37.24
N LYS A 199 -14.56 -9.60 37.65
CA LYS A 199 -14.80 -10.15 38.98
C LYS A 199 -13.88 -9.42 39.97
N SER A 200 -14.51 -8.92 41.02
CA SER A 200 -13.97 -8.13 42.11
C SER A 200 -12.72 -8.74 42.76
N SER A 201 -11.83 -7.83 43.17
CA SER A 201 -10.60 -8.02 43.94
C SER A 201 -10.70 -9.02 45.09
N LYS A 202 -9.73 -9.93 45.17
CA LYS A 202 -9.25 -10.50 46.44
C LYS A 202 -7.74 -10.30 46.52
N ALA A 203 -7.31 -9.75 47.66
CA ALA A 203 -5.94 -9.36 47.97
C ALA A 203 -4.95 -10.53 47.90
N MET A 204 -3.71 -10.23 47.54
CA MET A 204 -2.57 -11.17 47.59
C MET A 204 -2.12 -11.35 49.05
N PRO A 205 -1.79 -12.58 49.51
CA PRO A 205 -1.10 -12.76 50.78
C PRO A 205 0.40 -12.47 50.66
N GLU A 206 0.95 -11.92 51.74
CA GLU A 206 2.34 -11.49 51.91
C GLU A 206 3.38 -12.61 51.74
N SER A 207 4.55 -12.22 51.25
CA SER A 207 5.76 -13.03 51.10
C SER A 207 6.39 -13.38 52.45
N GLN A 208 6.48 -14.67 52.78
CA GLN A 208 7.34 -15.16 53.88
C GLN A 208 8.76 -15.44 53.36
N LYS A 209 9.76 -14.90 54.07
CA LYS A 209 11.19 -15.12 53.85
C LYS A 209 11.58 -16.57 54.16
N PRO A 210 12.53 -17.18 53.42
CA PRO A 210 13.06 -18.49 53.76
C PRO A 210 14.06 -18.38 54.93
N GLN A 211 13.84 -19.18 55.97
CA GLN A 211 14.79 -19.44 57.05
C GLN A 211 15.38 -20.84 56.83
N LEU A 212 16.71 -20.92 56.97
CA LEU A 212 17.61 -22.03 56.63
C LEU A 212 17.23 -23.38 57.26
N ASP A 213 17.74 -24.46 56.68
CA ASP A 213 18.48 -25.45 57.49
C ASP A 213 19.66 -26.05 56.71
N LEU A 214 20.81 -26.04 57.37
CA LEU A 214 22.01 -26.81 57.05
C LEU A 214 21.78 -28.29 57.40
N LEU A 215 22.26 -29.19 56.54
CA LEU A 215 23.10 -30.33 56.87
C LEU A 215 23.83 -30.80 55.60
#